data_AF-A0A1I2KBZ8-F1
#
_entry.id   AF-A0A1I2KBZ8-F1
#
_cell.length_a   1.000
_cell.length_b   1.000
_cell.length_c   1.000
_cell.angle_alpha   90.00
_cell.angle_beta   90.00
_cell.angle_gamma   90.00
#
_symmetry.space_group_name_H-M   'P 1'
#
loop_
_entity.id
_entity.type
_entity.pdbx_description
1 polymer ?
#
loop_
_entity_poly.entity_id
_entity_poly.type
_entity_poly.pdbx_seq_one_letter_code
_entity_poly.pdbx_strand_id
1 'polypeptide(L)'
;MISTSQARSQSNQTEAAIFNIGIGTVFSGIGAVINKEPQEKFGKVLVKGMAQGALGGYLVYESKVIAGRISNQKNLTYGWPAKFMNSAGTSIIENAASNRNFWEQWNLNIGFNRIEFHTKDRFHLKYRIQPVSFLLTAYTAVQNKFEAELSLRVGEFVFSGNNTFGYEDNNDYYLGRAISTAILLNPEAGGFNYNTVAHELIHVFQYHDFNVLNAYANKPLKEFKKGSGFFRKMDKIFHYDFNIFVFAGLYKMEHFGKDQKSFEGYYSNYFEREAYLFSNY
;
A
#
# COMPACT_ATOMS: atom_id res chain seq x y z
N MET A 1 31.60 1.71 -22.69
CA MET A 1 30.26 2.34 -22.86
C MET A 1 29.37 1.82 -21.75
N ILE A 2 29.51 2.36 -20.53
CA ILE A 2 28.55 2.13 -19.43
C ILE A 2 27.37 3.03 -19.79
N SER A 3 26.42 2.46 -20.52
CA SER A 3 25.50 3.20 -21.38
C SER A 3 24.46 3.94 -20.54
N THR A 4 24.12 5.14 -20.96
CA THR A 4 23.21 6.11 -20.33
C THR A 4 21.88 5.54 -19.81
N SER A 5 21.41 4.40 -20.31
CA SER A 5 20.26 3.66 -19.79
C SER A 5 20.47 3.11 -18.38
N GLN A 6 21.67 2.62 -18.05
CA GLN A 6 21.99 2.05 -16.74
C GLN A 6 22.08 3.15 -15.67
N ALA A 7 22.64 4.31 -16.02
CA ALA A 7 22.66 5.49 -15.16
C ALA A 7 21.26 6.07 -14.92
N ARG A 8 20.38 6.08 -15.94
CA ARG A 8 18.98 6.53 -15.82
C ARG A 8 18.14 5.58 -14.96
N SER A 9 18.30 4.26 -15.11
CA SER A 9 17.63 3.27 -14.25
C SER A 9 18.09 3.37 -12.79
N GLN A 10 19.41 3.49 -12.55
CA GLN A 10 19.97 3.71 -11.19
C GLN A 10 19.49 5.03 -10.57
N SER A 11 19.38 6.09 -11.37
CA SER A 11 18.82 7.38 -10.93
C SER A 11 17.36 7.23 -10.50
N ASN A 12 16.55 6.51 -11.28
CA ASN A 12 15.12 6.29 -10.96
C ASN A 12 14.95 5.41 -9.71
N GLN A 13 15.79 4.41 -9.50
CA GLN A 13 15.78 3.60 -8.28
C GLN A 13 16.15 4.41 -7.04
N THR A 14 17.18 5.26 -7.15
CA THR A 14 17.59 6.13 -6.05
C THR A 14 16.49 7.13 -5.70
N GLU A 15 15.83 7.70 -6.70
CA GLU A 15 14.66 8.57 -6.50
C GLU A 15 13.52 7.83 -5.79
N ALA A 16 13.19 6.60 -6.23
CA ALA A 16 12.16 5.79 -5.58
C ALA A 16 12.53 5.46 -4.13
N ALA A 17 13.79 5.09 -3.86
CA ALA A 17 14.25 4.81 -2.49
C ALA A 17 14.14 6.06 -1.60
N ILE A 18 14.63 7.21 -2.06
CA ILE A 18 14.56 8.48 -1.34
C ILE A 18 13.10 8.86 -1.07
N PHE A 19 12.21 8.67 -2.04
CA PHE A 19 10.80 9.00 -1.87
C PHE A 19 10.11 8.12 -0.82
N ASN A 20 10.26 6.79 -0.88
CA ASN A 20 9.66 5.87 0.09
C ASN A 20 10.22 6.11 1.51
N ILE A 21 11.54 6.30 1.63
CA ILE A 21 12.19 6.65 2.91
C ILE A 21 11.69 8.01 3.40
N GLY A 22 11.59 9.00 2.51
CA GLY A 22 11.16 10.36 2.80
C GLY A 22 9.72 10.42 3.30
N ILE A 23 8.79 9.76 2.62
CA ILE A 23 7.40 9.60 3.08
C ILE A 23 7.38 8.93 4.45
N GLY A 24 8.03 7.78 4.61
CA GLY A 24 8.10 7.09 5.89
C GLY A 24 8.60 8.00 7.01
N THR A 25 9.68 8.74 6.76
CA THR A 25 10.30 9.69 7.68
C THR A 25 9.34 10.82 8.11
N VAL A 26 8.78 11.54 7.13
CA VAL A 26 7.98 12.75 7.39
C VAL A 26 6.65 12.39 8.06
N PHE A 27 5.90 11.45 7.50
CA PHE A 27 4.59 11.10 8.04
C PHE A 27 4.70 10.41 9.40
N SER A 28 5.72 9.57 9.62
CA SER A 28 5.95 8.99 10.95
C SER A 28 6.34 10.02 11.99
N GLY A 29 7.19 10.99 11.63
CA GLY A 29 7.58 12.07 12.54
C GLY A 29 6.40 12.93 12.98
N ILE A 30 5.56 13.36 12.01
CA ILE A 30 4.34 14.13 12.29
C ILE A 30 3.36 13.31 13.14
N GLY A 31 3.10 12.06 12.76
CA GLY A 31 2.24 11.16 13.53
C GLY A 31 2.71 10.97 14.96
N ALA A 32 4.01 10.75 15.16
CA ALA A 32 4.60 10.55 16.48
C ALA A 32 4.34 11.76 17.39
N VAL A 33 4.52 12.98 16.86
CA VAL A 33 4.24 14.22 17.57
C VAL A 33 2.75 14.35 17.89
N ILE A 34 1.86 14.04 16.94
CA ILE A 34 0.41 14.05 17.16
C ILE A 34 0.02 13.09 18.29
N ASN A 35 0.64 11.91 18.32
CA ASN A 35 0.37 10.83 19.29
C ASN A 35 1.23 10.88 20.55
N LYS A 36 2.06 11.91 20.73
CA LYS A 36 2.91 12.06 21.91
C LYS A 36 2.06 12.23 23.18
N GLU A 37 2.58 11.73 24.28
CA GLU A 37 2.07 12.02 25.62
C GLU A 37 2.48 13.44 26.07
N PRO A 38 1.71 14.09 26.97
CA PRO A 38 1.98 15.47 27.40
C PRO A 38 3.40 15.68 27.95
N GLN A 39 3.91 14.72 28.72
CA GLN A 39 5.22 14.75 29.38
C GLN A 39 6.41 14.47 28.46
N GLU A 40 6.17 13.97 27.24
CA GLU A 40 7.26 13.62 26.33
C GLU A 40 7.82 14.86 25.60
N LYS A 41 9.16 14.91 25.52
CA LYS A 41 9.90 15.97 24.82
C LYS A 41 9.66 15.88 23.30
N PHE A 42 9.17 16.97 22.71
CA PHE A 42 8.86 17.08 21.29
C PHE A 42 9.99 16.57 20.38
N GLY A 43 11.21 17.10 20.52
CA GLY A 43 12.33 16.75 19.63
C GLY A 43 12.73 15.28 19.70
N LYS A 44 12.67 14.67 20.90
CA LYS A 44 12.96 13.24 21.07
C LYS A 44 11.92 12.37 20.36
N VAL A 45 10.64 12.71 20.49
CA VAL A 45 9.54 11.98 19.83
C VAL A 45 9.62 12.14 18.30
N LEU A 46 9.85 13.36 17.82
CA LEU A 46 9.98 13.64 16.39
C LEU A 46 11.13 12.84 15.76
N VAL A 47 12.33 12.90 16.35
CA VAL A 47 13.51 12.18 15.83
C VAL A 47 13.31 10.66 15.87
N LYS A 48 12.74 10.12 16.95
CA LYS A 48 12.39 8.69 17.04
C LYS A 48 11.42 8.29 15.92
N GLY A 49 10.35 9.06 15.75
CA GLY A 49 9.34 8.82 14.71
C GLY A 49 9.94 8.87 13.32
N MET A 50 10.75 9.89 13.01
CA MET A 50 11.46 10.03 11.75
C MET A 50 12.43 8.87 11.48
N ALA A 51 13.25 8.49 12.45
CA ALA A 51 14.23 7.42 12.29
C ALA A 51 13.58 6.04 12.07
N GLN A 52 12.54 5.71 12.85
CA GLN A 52 11.78 4.48 12.62
C GLN A 52 11.04 4.53 11.28
N GLY A 53 10.44 5.68 10.95
CA GLY A 53 9.79 5.92 9.66
C GLY A 53 10.73 5.71 8.47
N ALA A 54 11.96 6.19 8.55
CA ALA A 54 12.99 5.99 7.53
C ALA A 54 13.32 4.50 7.32
N LEU A 55 13.52 3.77 8.43
CA LEU A 55 13.76 2.33 8.38
C LEU A 55 12.58 1.58 7.74
N GLY A 56 11.35 1.89 8.14
CA GLY A 56 10.17 1.28 7.55
C GLY A 56 9.99 1.63 6.06
N GLY A 57 10.28 2.87 5.67
CA GLY A 57 10.26 3.32 4.28
C GLY A 57 11.29 2.61 3.40
N TYR A 58 12.47 2.29 3.96
CA TYR A 58 13.45 1.46 3.27
C TYR A 58 12.93 0.04 3.00
N LEU A 59 12.29 -0.60 3.98
CA LEU A 59 11.69 -1.93 3.77
C LEU A 59 10.53 -1.88 2.77
N VAL A 60 9.73 -0.82 2.77
CA VAL A 60 8.71 -0.58 1.73
C VAL A 60 9.35 -0.53 0.35
N TYR A 61 10.43 0.23 0.16
CA TYR A 61 11.17 0.25 -1.11
C TYR A 61 11.66 -1.16 -1.51
N GLU A 62 12.32 -1.88 -0.61
CA GLU A 62 12.82 -3.23 -0.88
C GLU A 62 11.68 -4.21 -1.21
N SER A 63 10.49 -4.02 -0.64
CA SER A 63 9.32 -4.82 -1.01
C SER A 63 8.94 -4.68 -2.48
N LYS A 64 9.05 -3.46 -3.03
CA LYS A 64 8.78 -3.15 -4.44
C LYS A 64 9.86 -3.74 -5.35
N VAL A 65 11.12 -3.70 -4.92
CA VAL A 65 12.24 -4.40 -5.59
C VAL A 65 12.00 -5.91 -5.67
N ILE A 66 11.53 -6.53 -4.58
CA ILE A 66 11.21 -7.97 -4.56
C ILE A 66 10.02 -8.28 -5.47
N ALA A 67 8.96 -7.45 -5.43
CA ALA A 67 7.80 -7.61 -6.31
C ALA A 67 8.17 -7.53 -7.80
N GLY A 68 9.12 -6.68 -8.18
CA GLY A 68 9.64 -6.60 -9.55
C GLY A 68 10.23 -7.92 -10.06
N ARG A 69 10.71 -8.80 -9.17
CA ARG A 69 11.19 -10.14 -9.56
C ARG A 69 10.09 -11.03 -10.14
N ILE A 70 8.81 -10.72 -9.90
CA ILE A 70 7.69 -11.40 -10.56
C ILE A 70 7.81 -11.27 -12.08
N SER A 71 8.07 -10.07 -12.58
CA SER A 71 8.27 -9.79 -14.00
C SER A 71 9.54 -10.46 -14.51
N ASN A 72 10.68 -10.15 -13.88
CA ASN A 72 12.00 -10.52 -14.39
C ASN A 72 12.25 -12.03 -14.38
N GLN A 73 11.73 -12.72 -13.36
CA GLN A 73 11.91 -14.17 -13.21
C GLN A 73 10.68 -14.97 -13.63
N LYS A 74 9.61 -14.29 -14.08
CA LYS A 74 8.33 -14.93 -14.44
C LYS A 74 7.83 -15.87 -13.34
N ASN A 75 7.94 -15.42 -12.09
CA ASN A 75 7.57 -16.21 -10.93
C ASN A 75 6.69 -15.42 -9.96
N LEU A 76 5.41 -15.74 -9.95
CA LEU A 76 4.39 -15.10 -9.10
C LEU A 76 4.67 -15.29 -7.60
N THR A 77 5.40 -16.35 -7.21
CA THR A 77 5.64 -16.64 -5.79
C THR A 77 6.51 -15.58 -5.11
N TYR A 78 7.18 -14.70 -5.86
CA TYR A 78 7.85 -13.52 -5.31
C TYR A 78 6.88 -12.52 -4.67
N GLY A 79 5.58 -12.62 -4.94
CA GLY A 79 4.55 -11.80 -4.28
C GLY A 79 4.50 -12.00 -2.76
N TRP A 80 4.69 -13.23 -2.26
CA TRP A 80 4.73 -13.52 -0.83
C TRP A 80 5.87 -12.84 -0.06
N PRO A 81 7.17 -13.03 -0.43
CA PRO A 81 8.26 -12.34 0.25
C PRO A 81 8.17 -10.83 0.09
N ALA A 82 7.70 -10.32 -1.07
CA ALA A 82 7.44 -8.90 -1.24
C ALA A 82 6.40 -8.40 -0.24
N LYS A 83 5.28 -9.12 -0.10
CA LYS A 83 4.21 -8.78 0.85
C LYS A 83 4.66 -8.82 2.31
N PHE A 84 5.44 -9.81 2.72
CA PHE A 84 6.00 -9.84 4.07
C PHE A 84 6.94 -8.66 4.32
N MET A 85 7.75 -8.29 3.33
CA MET A 85 8.62 -7.12 3.43
C MET A 85 7.83 -5.82 3.51
N ASN A 86 6.80 -5.64 2.67
CA ASN A 86 5.93 -4.47 2.71
C ASN A 86 5.19 -4.36 4.06
N SER A 87 4.66 -5.49 4.52
CA SER A 87 3.98 -5.62 5.81
C SER A 87 4.90 -5.25 6.99
N ALA A 88 6.17 -5.65 6.95
CA ALA A 88 7.17 -5.25 7.93
C ALA A 88 7.44 -3.73 7.88
N GLY A 89 7.67 -3.17 6.69
CA GLY A 89 7.93 -1.74 6.52
C GLY A 89 6.77 -0.86 6.99
N THR A 90 5.54 -1.17 6.55
CA THR A 90 4.34 -0.45 6.94
C THR A 90 4.03 -0.60 8.43
N SER A 91 4.30 -1.75 9.05
CA SER A 91 4.20 -1.93 10.51
C SER A 91 5.12 -0.99 11.29
N ILE A 92 6.37 -0.87 10.86
CA ILE A 92 7.34 0.02 11.50
C ILE A 92 6.88 1.47 11.37
N ILE A 93 6.45 1.89 10.19
CA ILE A 93 5.92 3.24 9.91
C ILE A 93 4.69 3.53 10.79
N GLU A 94 3.72 2.62 10.85
CA GLU A 94 2.52 2.78 11.68
C GLU A 94 2.84 2.86 13.19
N ASN A 95 3.80 2.05 13.66
CA ASN A 95 4.26 2.12 15.04
C ASN A 95 4.93 3.45 15.34
N ALA A 96 5.83 3.90 14.46
CA ALA A 96 6.51 5.17 14.59
C ALA A 96 5.50 6.33 14.65
N ALA A 97 4.55 6.38 13.71
CA ALA A 97 3.47 7.37 13.69
C ALA A 97 2.52 7.29 14.90
N SER A 98 2.39 6.13 15.52
CA SER A 98 1.62 5.96 16.76
C SER A 98 2.44 6.22 18.03
N ASN A 99 3.67 6.74 17.90
CA ASN A 99 4.66 6.91 18.97
C ASN A 99 5.00 5.60 19.75
N ARG A 100 4.83 4.45 19.12
CA ARG A 100 5.22 3.13 19.65
C ARG A 100 6.66 2.80 19.29
N ASN A 101 7.24 1.76 19.88
CA ASN A 101 8.47 1.17 19.35
C ASN A 101 8.16 0.31 18.12
N PHE A 102 9.11 0.21 17.19
CA PHE A 102 8.91 -0.44 15.89
C PHE A 102 8.42 -1.89 15.99
N TRP A 103 8.75 -2.59 17.09
CA TRP A 103 8.44 -4.00 17.29
C TRP A 103 7.08 -4.27 17.94
N GLU A 104 6.40 -3.25 18.47
CA GLU A 104 5.22 -3.43 19.35
C GLU A 104 4.01 -4.04 18.65
N GLN A 105 3.81 -3.73 17.37
CA GLN A 105 2.71 -4.25 16.56
C GLN A 105 3.18 -4.50 15.12
N TRP A 106 3.09 -5.75 14.67
CA TRP A 106 3.26 -6.11 13.27
C TRP A 106 1.90 -6.35 12.63
N ASN A 107 1.77 -6.06 11.35
CA ASN A 107 0.57 -6.34 10.59
C ASN A 107 0.92 -7.04 9.29
N LEU A 108 0.06 -7.95 8.86
CA LEU A 108 0.07 -8.58 7.54
C LEU A 108 -1.28 -8.31 6.87
N ASN A 109 -1.25 -7.66 5.71
CA ASN A 109 -2.45 -7.36 4.93
C ASN A 109 -2.57 -8.33 3.73
N ILE A 110 -3.73 -8.96 3.59
CA ILE A 110 -4.09 -9.85 2.46
C ILE A 110 -5.50 -9.47 2.01
N GLY A 111 -5.61 -8.77 0.89
CA GLY A 111 -6.86 -8.17 0.43
C GLY A 111 -7.38 -7.19 1.47
N PHE A 112 -8.62 -7.38 1.88
CA PHE A 112 -9.24 -6.59 2.95
C PHE A 112 -8.95 -7.13 4.37
N ASN A 113 -8.18 -8.20 4.48
CA ASN A 113 -7.87 -8.85 5.75
C ASN A 113 -6.60 -8.27 6.34
N ARG A 114 -6.64 -7.95 7.63
CA ARG A 114 -5.49 -7.50 8.40
C ARG A 114 -5.29 -8.39 9.61
N ILE A 115 -4.12 -8.99 9.69
CA ILE A 115 -3.70 -9.79 10.84
C ILE A 115 -2.68 -8.99 11.63
N GLU A 116 -3.03 -8.58 12.85
CA GLU A 116 -2.17 -7.81 13.74
C GLU A 116 -1.54 -8.72 14.81
N PHE A 117 -0.21 -8.72 14.88
CA PHE A 117 0.60 -9.39 15.88
C PHE A 117 1.11 -8.34 16.86
N HIS A 118 0.54 -8.31 18.06
CA HIS A 118 0.99 -7.39 19.09
C HIS A 118 1.91 -8.14 20.04
N THR A 119 3.06 -7.54 20.33
CA THR A 119 4.17 -8.21 21.02
C THR A 119 4.55 -7.52 22.33
N LYS A 120 4.04 -6.31 22.56
CA LYS A 120 4.26 -5.56 23.79
C LYS A 120 3.56 -6.26 24.97
N ASP A 121 4.29 -6.43 26.07
CA ASP A 121 3.86 -7.06 27.32
C ASP A 121 3.47 -8.54 27.21
N ARG A 122 2.48 -8.87 26.37
CA ARG A 122 2.07 -10.24 26.05
C ARG A 122 1.72 -10.36 24.58
N PHE A 123 2.09 -11.49 23.96
CA PHE A 123 1.72 -11.75 22.58
C PHE A 123 0.20 -11.88 22.43
N HIS A 124 -0.39 -11.11 21.51
CA HIS A 124 -1.79 -11.26 21.15
C HIS A 124 -2.05 -11.03 19.66
N LEU A 125 -2.81 -11.97 19.07
CA LEU A 125 -3.24 -11.93 17.69
C LEU A 125 -4.60 -11.24 17.57
N LYS A 126 -4.76 -10.32 16.62
CA LYS A 126 -6.05 -9.74 16.26
C LYS A 126 -6.26 -9.85 14.76
N TYR A 127 -7.42 -10.36 14.36
CA TYR A 127 -7.89 -10.31 13.00
C TYR A 127 -8.83 -9.11 12.84
N ARG A 128 -8.64 -8.33 11.77
CA ARG A 128 -9.45 -7.17 11.46
C ARG A 128 -9.77 -7.10 9.96
N ILE A 129 -10.86 -6.43 9.64
CA ILE A 129 -11.32 -6.20 8.27
C ILE A 129 -11.14 -4.71 7.94
N GLN A 130 -10.57 -4.43 6.77
CA GLN A 130 -10.51 -3.10 6.18
C GLN A 130 -11.83 -2.84 5.42
N PRO A 131 -12.75 -2.02 5.96
CA PRO A 131 -14.12 -1.97 5.47
C PRO A 131 -14.24 -1.43 4.04
N VAL A 132 -13.47 -0.41 3.65
CA VAL A 132 -13.56 0.13 2.28
C VAL A 132 -12.97 -0.86 1.28
N SER A 133 -11.79 -1.42 1.60
CA SER A 133 -11.17 -2.50 0.81
C SER A 133 -12.09 -3.71 0.65
N PHE A 134 -12.82 -4.09 1.71
CA PHE A 134 -13.79 -5.19 1.68
C PHE A 134 -14.92 -4.92 0.70
N LEU A 135 -15.53 -3.73 0.74
CA LEU A 135 -16.62 -3.36 -0.15
C LEU A 135 -16.17 -3.34 -1.62
N LEU A 136 -14.99 -2.79 -1.90
CA LEU A 136 -14.45 -2.74 -3.26
C LEU A 136 -14.06 -4.12 -3.78
N THR A 137 -13.50 -4.98 -2.92
CA THR A 137 -13.22 -6.39 -3.25
C THR A 137 -14.52 -7.14 -3.53
N ALA A 138 -15.55 -6.97 -2.70
CA ALA A 138 -16.84 -7.62 -2.87
C ALA A 138 -17.53 -7.19 -4.18
N TYR A 139 -17.50 -5.89 -4.50
CA TYR A 139 -17.98 -5.39 -5.79
C TYR A 139 -17.24 -6.07 -6.95
N THR A 140 -15.91 -6.10 -6.90
CA THR A 140 -15.07 -6.71 -7.93
C THR A 140 -15.40 -8.20 -8.09
N ALA A 141 -15.58 -8.92 -6.98
CA ALA A 141 -15.90 -10.34 -6.95
C ALA A 141 -17.28 -10.70 -7.52
N VAL A 142 -18.28 -9.82 -7.37
CA VAL A 142 -19.63 -10.03 -7.92
C VAL A 142 -19.65 -9.80 -9.44
N GLN A 143 -18.78 -8.92 -9.95
CA GLN A 143 -18.78 -8.49 -11.35
C GLN A 143 -17.74 -9.20 -12.23
N ASN A 144 -16.80 -9.93 -11.63
CA ASN A 144 -15.64 -10.52 -12.31
C ASN A 144 -15.35 -11.94 -11.79
N LYS A 145 -14.59 -12.72 -12.55
CA LYS A 145 -14.22 -14.09 -12.19
C LYS A 145 -13.07 -14.08 -11.19
N PHE A 146 -13.24 -14.74 -10.05
CA PHE A 146 -12.15 -14.93 -9.08
C PHE A 146 -11.12 -15.95 -9.59
N GLU A 147 -9.84 -15.59 -9.59
CA GLU A 147 -8.74 -16.44 -10.04
C GLU A 147 -7.99 -16.99 -8.82
N ALA A 148 -8.51 -18.06 -8.23
CA ALA A 148 -8.01 -18.60 -6.95
C ALA A 148 -6.53 -19.05 -6.99
N GLU A 149 -6.11 -19.73 -8.07
CA GLU A 149 -4.72 -20.19 -8.21
C GLU A 149 -3.74 -19.02 -8.34
N LEU A 150 -4.07 -18.03 -9.17
CA LEU A 150 -3.26 -16.82 -9.31
C LEU A 150 -3.22 -16.07 -7.98
N SER A 151 -4.36 -15.96 -7.31
CA SER A 151 -4.46 -15.27 -6.02
C SER A 151 -3.53 -15.88 -4.97
N LEU A 152 -3.51 -17.20 -4.88
CA LEU A 152 -2.62 -17.92 -3.95
C LEU A 152 -1.14 -17.71 -4.30
N ARG A 153 -0.80 -17.73 -5.60
CA ARG A 153 0.60 -17.58 -6.05
C ARG A 153 1.13 -16.16 -5.83
N VAL A 154 0.32 -15.15 -6.13
CA VAL A 154 0.65 -13.73 -5.93
C VAL A 154 0.58 -13.36 -4.45
N GLY A 155 -0.27 -14.04 -3.67
CA GLY A 155 -0.56 -13.72 -2.28
C GLY A 155 -1.58 -12.60 -2.11
N GLU A 156 -2.32 -12.24 -3.15
CA GLU A 156 -3.33 -11.16 -3.17
C GLU A 156 -4.58 -11.61 -3.93
N PHE A 157 -5.76 -11.02 -3.68
CA PHE A 157 -6.96 -11.39 -4.44
C PHE A 157 -6.86 -10.92 -5.89
N VAL A 158 -6.90 -11.87 -6.83
CA VAL A 158 -6.85 -11.64 -8.27
C VAL A 158 -8.18 -12.05 -8.91
N PHE A 159 -8.67 -11.19 -9.79
CA PHE A 159 -9.87 -11.38 -10.58
C PHE A 159 -9.56 -11.21 -12.07
N SER A 160 -10.38 -11.80 -12.93
CA SER A 160 -10.35 -11.59 -14.38
C SER A 160 -11.72 -11.11 -14.88
N GLY A 161 -11.71 -10.10 -15.73
CA GLY A 161 -12.91 -9.52 -16.33
C GLY A 161 -12.69 -8.09 -16.80
N ASN A 162 -13.72 -7.49 -17.40
CA ASN A 162 -13.68 -6.13 -17.94
C ASN A 162 -14.51 -5.13 -17.12
N ASN A 163 -15.28 -5.59 -16.12
CA ASN A 163 -16.14 -4.75 -15.29
C ASN A 163 -15.35 -4.08 -14.18
N THR A 164 -15.11 -2.77 -14.29
CA THR A 164 -14.35 -2.01 -13.28
C THR A 164 -15.23 -1.03 -12.50
N PHE A 165 -14.89 -0.82 -11.24
CA PHE A 165 -15.54 0.20 -10.43
C PHE A 165 -15.19 1.60 -10.95
N GLY A 166 -16.22 2.42 -11.21
CA GLY A 166 -16.09 3.86 -11.49
C GLY A 166 -15.69 4.23 -12.92
N TYR A 167 -15.81 3.32 -13.89
CA TYR A 167 -15.70 3.63 -15.32
C TYR A 167 -16.94 3.10 -16.05
N GLU A 168 -17.68 4.00 -16.69
CA GLU A 168 -18.85 3.68 -17.53
C GLU A 168 -18.50 3.57 -19.01
N ASP A 169 -17.28 3.97 -19.42
CA ASP A 169 -16.85 3.99 -20.82
C ASP A 169 -16.07 2.72 -21.17
N ASN A 170 -16.64 1.91 -22.06
CA ASN A 170 -16.07 0.66 -22.59
C ASN A 170 -14.84 0.86 -23.51
N ASN A 171 -14.30 2.08 -23.61
CA ASN A 171 -13.24 2.45 -24.55
C ASN A 171 -11.86 2.64 -23.91
N ASP A 172 -11.73 2.55 -22.58
CA ASP A 172 -10.43 2.62 -21.92
C ASP A 172 -9.76 1.24 -21.92
N TYR A 173 -8.71 1.13 -22.74
CA TYR A 173 -7.88 -0.07 -22.84
C TYR A 173 -6.94 -0.15 -21.63
N TYR A 174 -7.18 -1.12 -20.74
CA TYR A 174 -6.31 -1.44 -19.60
C TYR A 174 -5.98 -2.93 -19.58
N LEU A 175 -4.73 -3.28 -19.26
CA LEU A 175 -4.29 -4.67 -19.11
C LEU A 175 -4.63 -5.24 -17.72
N GLY A 176 -4.50 -4.41 -16.69
CA GLY A 176 -4.82 -4.73 -15.32
C GLY A 176 -5.18 -3.47 -14.54
N ARG A 177 -5.68 -3.66 -13.31
CA ARG A 177 -6.02 -2.57 -12.40
C ARG A 177 -6.02 -3.04 -10.95
N ALA A 178 -5.38 -2.28 -10.08
CA ALA A 178 -5.53 -2.38 -8.64
C ALA A 178 -6.78 -1.60 -8.19
N ILE A 179 -7.77 -2.34 -7.69
CA ILE A 179 -8.99 -1.79 -7.09
C ILE A 179 -8.84 -1.92 -5.57
N SER A 180 -8.29 -0.87 -4.95
CA SER A 180 -7.83 -0.90 -3.55
C SER A 180 -6.78 -1.98 -3.33
N THR A 181 -7.13 -3.11 -2.71
CA THR A 181 -6.23 -4.24 -2.48
C THR A 181 -6.50 -5.45 -3.38
N ALA A 182 -7.48 -5.36 -4.29
CA ALA A 182 -7.75 -6.40 -5.27
C ALA A 182 -7.07 -6.09 -6.62
N ILE A 183 -6.61 -7.12 -7.32
CA ILE A 183 -6.05 -7.02 -8.67
C ILE A 183 -7.10 -7.53 -9.67
N LEU A 184 -7.44 -6.73 -10.67
CA LEU A 184 -8.28 -7.11 -11.80
C LEU A 184 -7.43 -7.20 -13.07
N LEU A 185 -7.54 -8.30 -13.81
CA LEU A 185 -6.85 -8.51 -15.09
C LEU A 185 -7.89 -8.53 -16.22
N ASN A 186 -7.62 -7.80 -17.30
CA ASN A 186 -8.55 -7.70 -18.42
C ASN A 186 -8.26 -8.78 -19.48
N PRO A 187 -9.10 -9.82 -19.61
CA PRO A 187 -8.91 -10.88 -20.60
C PRO A 187 -9.03 -10.36 -22.05
N GLU A 188 -9.79 -9.31 -22.31
CA GLU A 188 -10.03 -8.76 -23.65
C GLU A 188 -8.84 -7.92 -24.15
N ALA A 189 -8.08 -7.34 -23.23
CA ALA A 189 -6.90 -6.52 -23.55
C ALA A 189 -5.59 -7.32 -23.63
N GLY A 190 -5.56 -8.57 -23.18
CA GLY A 190 -4.35 -9.40 -23.18
C GLY A 190 -4.25 -10.40 -22.02
N GLY A 191 -5.13 -10.29 -21.03
CA GLY A 191 -5.23 -11.22 -19.92
C GLY A 191 -4.01 -11.22 -19.00
N PHE A 192 -3.63 -12.41 -18.53
CA PHE A 192 -2.54 -12.57 -17.58
C PHE A 192 -1.17 -12.23 -18.20
N ASN A 193 -0.44 -11.33 -17.54
CA ASN A 193 0.95 -11.04 -17.82
C ASN A 193 1.69 -10.77 -16.49
N TYR A 194 2.91 -11.32 -16.34
CA TYR A 194 3.74 -11.13 -15.15
C TYR A 194 4.06 -9.66 -14.87
N ASN A 195 4.29 -8.84 -15.90
CA ASN A 195 4.55 -7.40 -15.74
C ASN A 195 3.31 -6.70 -15.20
N THR A 196 2.13 -6.99 -15.76
CA THR A 196 0.86 -6.43 -15.29
C THR A 196 0.61 -6.83 -13.84
N VAL A 197 0.78 -8.10 -13.47
CA VAL A 197 0.60 -8.53 -12.08
C VAL A 197 1.60 -7.86 -11.14
N ALA A 198 2.87 -7.73 -11.53
CA ALA A 198 3.85 -7.00 -10.75
C ALA A 198 3.43 -5.53 -10.58
N HIS A 199 3.00 -4.88 -11.66
CA HIS A 199 2.54 -3.49 -11.69
C HIS A 199 1.38 -3.25 -10.72
N GLU A 200 0.32 -4.05 -10.83
CA GLU A 200 -0.84 -3.91 -9.94
C GLU A 200 -0.51 -4.24 -8.48
N LEU A 201 0.42 -5.17 -8.23
CA LEU A 201 0.88 -5.46 -6.88
C LEU A 201 1.64 -4.26 -6.26
N ILE A 202 2.39 -3.49 -7.05
CA ILE A 202 3.01 -2.24 -6.56
C ILE A 202 1.94 -1.22 -6.16
N HIS A 203 0.84 -1.09 -6.92
CA HIS A 203 -0.26 -0.22 -6.52
C HIS A 203 -0.94 -0.67 -5.22
N VAL A 204 -1.08 -1.98 -5.00
CA VAL A 204 -1.54 -2.52 -3.71
C VAL A 204 -0.58 -2.14 -2.57
N PHE A 205 0.74 -2.16 -2.80
CA PHE A 205 1.70 -1.69 -1.81
C PHE A 205 1.62 -0.18 -1.57
N GLN A 206 1.50 0.63 -2.62
CA GLN A 206 1.29 2.08 -2.50
C GLN A 206 0.04 2.41 -1.69
N TYR A 207 -1.04 1.63 -1.83
CA TYR A 207 -2.22 1.76 -0.98
C TYR A 207 -1.87 1.59 0.51
N HIS A 208 -1.07 0.59 0.86
CA HIS A 208 -0.64 0.32 2.23
C HIS A 208 0.42 1.30 2.77
N ASP A 209 1.23 1.92 1.90
CA ASP A 209 2.22 2.94 2.29
C ASP A 209 1.56 4.11 3.04
N PHE A 210 0.29 4.41 2.73
CA PHE A 210 -0.50 5.44 3.39
C PHE A 210 -1.21 4.98 4.67
N ASN A 211 -1.08 3.72 5.11
CA ASN A 211 -1.64 3.24 6.39
C ASN A 211 -1.17 4.08 7.59
N VAL A 212 -0.02 4.75 7.46
CA VAL A 212 0.52 5.72 8.43
C VAL A 212 -0.52 6.75 8.89
N LEU A 213 -1.42 7.15 7.99
CA LEU A 213 -2.44 8.17 8.25
C LEU A 213 -3.50 7.71 9.25
N ASN A 214 -3.70 6.39 9.38
CA ASN A 214 -4.62 5.85 10.38
C ASN A 214 -4.16 6.21 11.81
N ALA A 215 -2.84 6.38 12.03
CA ALA A 215 -2.32 6.82 13.31
C ALA A 215 -2.76 8.25 13.68
N TYR A 216 -3.06 9.11 12.70
CA TYR A 216 -3.46 10.50 12.96
C TYR A 216 -4.89 10.54 13.53
N ALA A 217 -5.69 9.52 13.23
CA ALA A 217 -7.04 9.35 13.76
C ALA A 217 -7.08 8.67 15.14
N ASN A 218 -5.95 8.24 15.72
CA ASN A 218 -5.94 7.51 17.00
C ASN A 218 -6.66 8.26 18.14
N LYS A 219 -6.37 9.55 18.33
CA LYS A 219 -7.00 10.40 19.35
C LYS A 219 -8.51 10.56 19.13
N PRO A 220 -9.01 11.03 17.96
CA PRO A 220 -10.45 11.16 17.75
C PRO A 220 -11.17 9.81 17.84
N LEU A 221 -10.61 8.72 17.29
CA LEU A 221 -11.20 7.38 17.40
C LEU A 221 -11.30 6.90 18.86
N LYS A 222 -10.33 7.25 19.72
CA LYS A 222 -10.37 6.92 21.15
C LYS A 222 -11.55 7.62 21.85
N GLU A 223 -11.82 8.89 21.52
CA GLU A 223 -12.96 9.62 22.07
C GLU A 223 -14.30 9.05 21.57
N PHE A 224 -14.41 8.71 20.27
CA PHE A 224 -15.61 8.03 19.74
C PHE A 224 -15.90 6.69 20.44
N LYS A 225 -14.88 5.90 20.78
CA LYS A 225 -15.04 4.63 21.53
C LYS A 225 -15.58 4.84 22.94
N LYS A 226 -15.21 5.94 23.60
CA LYS A 226 -15.73 6.27 24.93
C LYS A 226 -17.22 6.62 24.86
N GLY A 227 -17.60 7.40 23.84
CA GLY A 227 -18.98 7.88 23.66
C GLY A 227 -19.98 6.85 23.12
N SER A 228 -19.53 5.76 22.47
CA SER A 228 -20.44 4.80 21.83
C SER A 228 -20.07 3.33 22.09
N GLY A 229 -21.01 2.58 22.68
CA GLY A 229 -20.90 1.12 22.85
C GLY A 229 -20.91 0.37 21.51
N PHE A 230 -21.68 0.85 20.54
CA PHE A 230 -21.74 0.27 19.19
C PHE A 230 -20.40 0.44 18.46
N PHE A 231 -19.83 1.64 18.46
CA PHE A 231 -18.53 1.91 17.84
C PHE A 231 -17.41 1.06 18.44
N ARG A 232 -17.42 0.88 19.76
CA ARG A 232 -16.48 0.00 20.46
C ARG A 232 -16.61 -1.48 20.08
N LYS A 233 -17.78 -1.95 19.67
CA LYS A 233 -17.96 -3.31 19.11
C LYS A 233 -17.41 -3.37 17.69
N MET A 234 -17.75 -2.39 16.84
CA MET A 234 -17.26 -2.30 15.47
C MET A 234 -15.73 -2.22 15.38
N ASP A 235 -15.09 -1.41 16.23
CA ASP A 235 -13.64 -1.23 16.23
C ASP A 235 -12.85 -2.51 16.55
N LYS A 236 -13.45 -3.46 17.27
CA LYS A 236 -12.84 -4.79 17.48
C LYS A 236 -12.72 -5.59 16.19
N ILE A 237 -13.57 -5.33 15.22
CA ILE A 237 -13.67 -6.04 13.94
C ILE A 237 -12.97 -5.24 12.84
N PHE A 238 -13.19 -3.93 12.78
CA PHE A 238 -12.74 -3.12 11.65
C PHE A 238 -11.44 -2.39 11.94
N HIS A 239 -10.51 -2.43 11.00
CA HIS A 239 -9.39 -1.50 10.89
C HIS A 239 -9.79 -0.46 9.84
N TYR A 240 -10.15 0.75 10.27
CA TYR A 240 -10.64 1.80 9.37
C TYR A 240 -9.52 2.26 8.43
N ASP A 241 -9.68 1.99 7.14
CA ASP A 241 -8.72 2.21 6.08
C ASP A 241 -8.89 3.59 5.43
N PHE A 242 -8.74 4.65 6.24
CA PHE A 242 -8.87 6.04 5.79
C PHE A 242 -7.81 6.47 4.76
N ASN A 243 -6.72 5.72 4.68
CA ASN A 243 -5.64 5.89 3.71
C ASN A 243 -6.16 5.92 2.26
N ILE A 244 -7.26 5.24 1.95
CA ILE A 244 -7.84 5.23 0.59
C ILE A 244 -8.19 6.62 0.08
N PHE A 245 -8.74 7.50 0.92
CA PHE A 245 -9.19 8.83 0.50
C PHE A 245 -8.01 9.73 0.17
N VAL A 246 -6.92 9.60 0.93
CA VAL A 246 -5.70 10.38 0.68
C VAL A 246 -4.97 9.85 -0.53
N PHE A 247 -4.82 8.52 -0.65
CA PHE A 247 -4.22 7.91 -1.84
C PHE A 247 -4.98 8.29 -3.12
N ALA A 248 -6.31 8.12 -3.13
CA ALA A 248 -7.14 8.49 -4.28
C ALA A 248 -7.07 9.99 -4.60
N GLY A 249 -7.00 10.85 -3.57
CA GLY A 249 -6.84 12.30 -3.74
C GLY A 249 -5.50 12.65 -4.39
N LEU A 250 -4.38 12.17 -3.83
CA LEU A 250 -3.03 12.41 -4.35
C LEU A 250 -2.86 11.87 -5.76
N TYR A 251 -3.38 10.66 -6.03
CA TYR A 251 -3.35 10.05 -7.35
C TYR A 251 -4.08 10.90 -8.40
N LYS A 252 -5.25 11.45 -8.05
CA LYS A 252 -6.01 12.35 -8.94
C LYS A 252 -5.30 13.70 -9.12
N MET A 253 -4.69 14.26 -8.07
CA MET A 253 -3.96 15.52 -8.15
C MET A 253 -2.74 15.42 -9.07
N GLU A 254 -2.00 14.32 -9.00
CA GLU A 254 -0.85 14.04 -9.89
C GLU A 254 -1.25 13.95 -11.37
N HIS A 255 -2.51 13.64 -11.66
CA HIS A 255 -3.07 13.57 -13.00
C HIS A 255 -3.70 14.89 -13.49
N PHE A 256 -3.84 15.89 -12.62
CA PHE A 256 -4.57 17.11 -12.95
C PHE A 256 -3.86 17.92 -14.03
N GLY A 257 -4.57 18.18 -15.14
CA GLY A 257 -4.05 18.95 -16.28
C GLY A 257 -3.07 18.20 -17.18
N LYS A 258 -2.94 16.88 -17.04
CA LYS A 258 -2.03 16.05 -17.84
C LYS A 258 -2.79 15.18 -18.86
N ASP A 259 -2.18 14.92 -20.01
CA ASP A 259 -2.75 14.04 -21.04
C ASP A 259 -2.64 12.58 -20.62
N GLN A 260 -3.75 11.96 -20.23
CA GLN A 260 -3.75 10.56 -19.79
C GLN A 260 -3.70 9.55 -20.93
N LYS A 261 -3.86 9.99 -22.19
CA LYS A 261 -3.91 9.10 -23.36
C LYS A 261 -2.54 8.81 -23.96
N SER A 262 -1.54 9.65 -23.67
CA SER A 262 -0.16 9.39 -24.06
C SER A 262 0.60 8.65 -22.96
N PHE A 263 1.57 7.83 -23.37
CA PHE A 263 2.47 7.13 -22.44
C PHE A 263 3.18 8.12 -21.51
N GLU A 264 3.71 9.22 -22.04
CA GLU A 264 4.43 10.23 -21.27
C GLU A 264 3.53 10.92 -20.24
N GLY A 265 2.28 11.20 -20.59
CA GLY A 265 1.35 11.85 -19.68
C GLY A 265 0.75 10.91 -18.64
N TYR A 266 0.49 9.63 -18.96
CA TYR A 266 0.07 8.61 -17.99
C TYR A 266 1.18 8.35 -16.94
N TYR A 267 2.42 8.09 -17.39
CA TYR A 267 3.57 7.84 -16.50
C TYR A 267 4.23 9.09 -15.93
N SER A 268 3.64 10.27 -16.16
CA SER A 268 4.03 11.48 -15.45
C SER A 268 3.54 11.49 -14.01
N ASN A 269 2.52 10.68 -13.68
CA ASN A 269 2.06 10.44 -12.32
C ASN A 269 3.13 9.62 -11.58
N TYR A 270 3.52 10.07 -10.37
CA TYR A 270 4.54 9.36 -9.59
C TYR A 270 4.19 7.89 -9.31
N PHE A 271 2.93 7.60 -8.96
CA PHE A 271 2.49 6.25 -8.62
C PHE A 271 2.59 5.30 -9.82
N GLU A 272 2.16 5.74 -11.00
CA GLU A 272 2.31 4.99 -12.26
C GLU A 272 3.78 4.82 -12.64
N ARG A 273 4.59 5.89 -12.50
CA ARG A 273 6.03 5.85 -12.77
C ARG A 273 6.75 4.84 -11.87
N GLU A 274 6.42 4.83 -10.59
CA GLU A 274 6.99 3.90 -9.62
C GLU A 274 6.56 2.46 -9.91
N ALA A 275 5.28 2.22 -10.16
CA ALA A 275 4.78 0.90 -10.54
C ALA A 275 5.46 0.40 -11.81
N TYR A 276 5.59 1.24 -12.83
CA TYR A 276 6.29 0.94 -14.07
C TYR A 276 7.77 0.61 -13.86
N LEU A 277 8.46 1.41 -13.03
CA LEU A 277 9.87 1.23 -12.71
C LEU A 277 10.13 -0.18 -12.16
N PHE A 278 9.31 -0.65 -11.23
CA PHE A 278 9.51 -1.97 -10.62
C PHE A 278 8.92 -3.11 -11.45
N SER A 279 7.90 -2.88 -12.28
CA SER A 279 7.25 -3.92 -13.06
C SER A 279 7.91 -4.25 -14.40
N ASN A 280 8.81 -3.39 -14.90
CA ASN A 280 9.49 -3.54 -16.19
C ASN A 280 11.01 -3.54 -16.06
N TYR A 281 11.49 -4.18 -15.00
CA TYR A 281 12.91 -4.22 -14.62
C TYR A 281 13.74 -5.17 -15.49
#